data_AF-A0A225DND7-F1
#
_entry.id   AF-A0A225DND7-F1
#
_cell.length_a   1.000
_cell.length_b   1.000
_cell.length_c   1.000
_cell.angle_alpha   90.00
_cell.angle_beta   90.00
_cell.angle_gamma   90.00
#
_symmetry.space_group_name_H-M   'P 1'
#
loop_
_entity.id
_entity.type
_entity.pdbx_description
1 polymer ?
#
loop_
_entity_poly.entity_id
_entity_poly.type
_entity_poly.pdbx_seq_one_letter_code
_entity_poly.pdbx_strand_id
1 'polypeptide(L)'
;MIVWSRGSARAFRALARKCVAGRPRGPAPVVVFEVRAGTLTVWTRTADAGLAYTAPTDGTDRRLLVPMATLADVEGGGDEPVEWGVETPLTGTARWADRGVPRTTSFDAVRPDKSHRLPGLPDEWHPVPDGFVSALHECGRTAATEPARFALNRVQVRGATGQVIGTDGRSALVCGGFTLPFRDDVLIPAVPVFGAREWTAEPDVRVGRAGGHLVVAAGPWRVFLSIDTAGRYPDVAGLVPKTATTTIEIADGDAAALAVQLASLPGPRPTIDR
;
A
#
# COMPACT_ATOMS: atom_id res chain seq x y z
N MET A 1 22.12 3.53 17.78
CA MET A 1 20.71 3.73 18.14
C MET A 1 20.02 4.25 16.89
N ILE A 2 18.79 3.83 16.61
CA ILE A 2 18.02 4.33 15.46
C ILE A 2 16.98 5.29 16.00
N VAL A 3 16.81 6.46 15.38
CA VAL A 3 15.82 7.46 15.80
C VAL A 3 14.75 7.58 14.73
N TRP A 4 13.49 7.48 15.12
CA TRP A 4 12.34 7.62 14.21
C TRP A 4 11.11 8.16 14.95
N SER A 5 10.28 8.98 14.30
CA SER A 5 9.22 9.72 15.01
C SER A 5 7.99 8.87 15.35
N ARG A 6 7.27 9.23 16.42
CA ARG A 6 6.01 8.59 16.81
C ARG A 6 4.93 8.70 15.72
N GLY A 7 4.84 9.85 15.06
CA GLY A 7 3.96 10.07 13.91
C GLY A 7 4.29 9.15 12.74
N SER A 8 5.59 8.96 12.44
CA SER A 8 6.03 8.04 11.40
C SER A 8 5.69 6.58 11.73
N ALA A 9 5.88 6.15 12.99
CA ALA A 9 5.48 4.82 13.45
C ALA A 9 3.96 4.59 13.30
N ARG A 10 3.14 5.59 13.64
CA ARG A 10 1.68 5.57 13.47
C ARG A 10 1.30 5.43 11.99
N ALA A 11 1.84 6.29 11.13
CA ALA A 11 1.56 6.30 9.70
C ALA A 11 1.96 4.96 9.06
N PHE A 12 3.17 4.48 9.36
CA PHE A 12 3.67 3.21 8.85
C PHE A 12 2.77 2.03 9.26
N ARG A 13 2.34 1.95 10.53
CA ARG A 13 1.43 0.89 10.99
C ARG A 13 0.05 1.00 10.32
N ALA A 14 -0.46 2.22 10.11
CA ALA A 14 -1.71 2.43 9.41
C ALA A 14 -1.63 1.98 7.94
N LEU A 15 -0.55 2.32 7.24
CA LEU A 15 -0.32 1.91 5.85
C LEU A 15 -0.04 0.42 5.72
N ALA A 16 0.72 -0.18 6.64
CA ALA A 16 1.01 -1.62 6.64
C ALA A 16 -0.28 -2.46 6.76
N ARG A 17 -1.24 -2.03 7.60
CA ARG A 17 -2.55 -2.68 7.69
C ARG A 17 -3.35 -2.57 6.39
N LYS A 18 -3.14 -1.50 5.62
CA LYS A 18 -3.76 -1.31 4.30
C LYS A 18 -3.00 -2.01 3.17
N CYS A 19 -1.88 -2.67 3.44
CA CYS A 19 -1.13 -3.48 2.48
C CYS A 19 -1.60 -4.95 2.44
N VAL A 20 -2.79 -5.24 2.96
CA VAL A 20 -3.42 -6.57 2.94
C VAL A 20 -4.76 -6.46 2.22
N ALA A 21 -5.03 -7.37 1.30
CA ALA A 21 -6.33 -7.54 0.67
C ALA A 21 -7.24 -8.29 1.65
N GLY A 22 -8.16 -7.58 2.30
CA GLY A 22 -9.07 -8.16 3.29
C GLY A 22 -8.49 -8.23 4.70
N ARG A 23 -8.87 -9.26 5.47
CA ARG A 23 -8.53 -9.35 6.91
C ARG A 23 -7.10 -9.87 7.09
N PRO A 24 -6.24 -9.20 7.87
CA PRO A 24 -4.92 -9.71 8.23
C PRO A 24 -5.03 -11.11 8.87
N ARG A 25 -4.28 -12.07 8.34
CA ARG A 25 -4.17 -13.44 8.88
C ARG A 25 -2.73 -13.69 9.33
N GLY A 26 -2.57 -14.41 10.43
CA GLY A 26 -1.26 -14.82 10.94
C GLY A 26 -0.66 -13.86 11.99
N PRO A 27 0.60 -14.11 12.40
CA PRO A 27 1.27 -13.29 13.40
C PRO A 27 1.49 -11.86 12.90
N ALA A 28 1.67 -10.92 13.84
CA ALA A 28 2.03 -9.56 13.47
C ALA A 28 3.33 -9.57 12.66
N PRO A 29 3.39 -8.89 11.50
CA PRO A 29 4.59 -8.86 10.68
C PRO A 29 5.74 -8.19 11.43
N VAL A 30 6.95 -8.49 10.99
CA VAL A 30 8.17 -7.88 11.53
C VAL A 30 8.46 -6.60 10.75
N VAL A 31 8.83 -5.54 11.48
CA VAL A 31 9.30 -4.28 10.94
C VAL A 31 10.81 -4.27 11.03
N VAL A 32 11.47 -4.03 9.90
CA VAL A 32 12.92 -3.94 9.82
C VAL A 32 13.29 -2.48 9.71
N PHE A 33 14.21 -2.04 10.55
CA PHE A 33 14.86 -0.75 10.51
C PHE A 33 16.30 -0.96 10.05
N GLU A 34 16.72 -0.24 9.03
CA GLU A 34 18.11 -0.20 8.58
C GLU A 34 18.53 1.23 8.37
N VAL A 35 19.54 1.65 9.12
CA VAL A 35 20.32 2.84 8.81
C VAL A 35 21.56 2.37 8.05
N ARG A 36 21.77 2.92 6.87
CA ARG A 36 22.95 2.66 6.04
C ARG A 36 23.29 3.92 5.25
N ALA A 37 24.54 4.35 5.32
CA ALA A 37 25.06 5.47 4.53
C ALA A 37 24.19 6.74 4.63
N GLY A 38 23.79 7.12 5.86
CA GLY A 38 22.99 8.32 6.10
C GLY A 38 21.51 8.22 5.69
N THR A 39 21.03 7.02 5.40
CA THR A 39 19.62 6.77 5.02
C THR A 39 18.98 5.77 5.97
N LEU A 40 17.84 6.14 6.56
CA LEU A 40 16.96 5.24 7.28
C LEU A 40 15.96 4.61 6.30
N THR A 41 15.94 3.29 6.24
CA THR A 41 14.90 2.51 5.57
C THR A 41 14.15 1.70 6.62
N VAL A 42 12.84 1.87 6.68
CA VAL A 42 11.94 1.06 7.50
C VAL A 42 11.04 0.27 6.58
N TRP A 43 10.95 -1.05 6.73
CA TRP A 43 10.08 -1.86 5.86
C TRP A 43 9.45 -3.04 6.58
N THR A 44 8.36 -3.52 6.00
CA THR A 44 7.65 -4.72 6.44
C THR A 44 7.06 -5.45 5.24
N ARG A 45 6.82 -6.75 5.40
CA ARG A 45 6.18 -7.57 4.38
C ARG A 45 4.88 -8.14 4.96
N THR A 46 3.78 -7.88 4.27
CA THR A 46 2.48 -8.45 4.60
C THR A 46 2.21 -9.69 3.73
N ALA A 47 0.99 -10.24 3.82
CA ALA A 47 0.56 -11.34 2.96
C ALA A 47 0.49 -10.93 1.48
N ASP A 48 0.14 -9.68 1.18
CA ASP A 48 -0.16 -9.23 -0.19
C ASP A 48 0.87 -8.24 -0.74
N ALA A 49 1.50 -7.42 0.11
CA ALA A 49 2.43 -6.39 -0.35
C ALA A 49 3.58 -6.13 0.62
N GLY A 50 4.68 -5.59 0.10
CA GLY A 50 5.72 -4.96 0.90
C GLY A 50 5.44 -3.47 1.07
N LEU A 51 5.73 -2.93 2.24
CA LEU A 51 5.74 -1.48 2.49
C LEU A 51 7.14 -1.07 2.93
N ALA A 52 7.66 0.00 2.34
CA ALA A 52 8.88 0.64 2.80
C ALA A 52 8.70 2.15 2.94
N TYR A 53 9.43 2.71 3.90
CA TYR A 53 9.62 4.12 4.16
C TYR A 53 11.13 4.39 4.10
N THR A 54 11.53 5.44 3.39
CA THR A 54 12.94 5.84 3.30
C THR A 54 13.08 7.33 3.51
N ALA A 55 13.98 7.72 4.42
CA ALA A 55 14.29 9.12 4.68
C ALA A 55 15.78 9.29 5.06
N PRO A 56 16.36 10.48 4.85
CA PRO A 56 17.68 10.82 5.36
C PRO A 56 17.74 10.72 6.90
N THR A 57 18.91 10.38 7.43
CA THR A 57 19.16 10.32 8.87
C THR A 57 20.64 10.57 9.18
N ASP A 58 20.92 11.22 10.31
CA ASP A 58 22.28 11.36 10.85
C ASP A 58 22.73 10.15 11.68
N GLY A 59 21.91 9.09 11.70
CA GLY A 59 22.18 7.86 12.43
C GLY A 59 23.40 7.10 11.91
N THR A 60 23.99 6.29 12.79
CA THR A 60 25.06 5.35 12.42
C THR A 60 24.52 4.07 11.84
N ASP A 61 25.29 3.45 10.94
CA ASP A 61 24.95 2.19 10.29
C ASP A 61 24.51 1.13 11.29
N ARG A 62 23.26 0.69 11.18
CA ARG A 62 22.66 -0.28 12.10
C ARG A 62 21.42 -0.91 11.50
N ARG A 63 21.19 -2.17 11.84
CA ARG A 63 19.95 -2.88 11.51
C ARG A 63 19.28 -3.42 12.77
N LEU A 64 17.96 -3.28 12.84
CA LEU A 64 17.12 -3.71 13.96
C LEU A 64 15.81 -4.31 13.42
N LEU A 65 15.34 -5.40 14.03
CA LEU A 65 14.06 -6.01 13.70
C LEU A 65 13.16 -5.92 14.93
N VAL A 66 11.95 -5.41 14.71
CA VAL A 66 10.97 -5.09 15.75
C VAL A 66 9.63 -5.74 15.39
N PRO A 67 8.93 -6.43 16.30
CA PRO A 67 7.56 -6.84 16.06
C PRO A 67 6.66 -5.62 15.76
N MET A 68 5.81 -5.68 14.73
CA MET A 68 4.92 -4.54 14.42
C MET A 68 3.96 -4.21 15.58
N ALA A 69 3.69 -5.16 16.47
CA ALA A 69 2.92 -4.91 17.70
C ALA A 69 3.55 -3.82 18.57
N THR A 70 4.88 -3.75 18.67
CA THR A 70 5.60 -2.74 19.46
C THR A 70 5.38 -1.32 18.96
N LEU A 71 5.11 -1.13 17.66
CA LEU A 71 4.78 0.21 17.13
C LEU A 71 3.46 0.71 17.73
N ALA A 72 2.55 -0.16 18.16
CA ALA A 72 1.29 0.24 18.79
C ALA A 72 1.50 0.86 20.18
N ASP A 73 2.54 0.45 20.90
CA ASP A 73 2.86 0.98 22.24
C ASP A 73 3.51 2.37 22.14
N VAL A 74 4.14 2.65 21.01
CA VAL A 74 4.97 3.84 20.76
C VAL A 74 4.21 4.90 19.96
N GLU A 75 3.28 4.51 19.08
CA GLU A 75 2.62 5.41 18.14
C GLU A 75 1.99 6.64 18.82
N GLY A 76 2.00 7.77 18.12
CA GLY A 76 1.56 9.05 18.63
C GLY A 76 1.20 10.02 17.50
N GLY A 77 0.58 11.15 17.86
CA GLY A 77 0.23 12.19 16.90
C GLY A 77 1.37 13.15 16.56
N GLY A 78 2.41 13.22 17.38
CA GLY A 78 3.51 14.16 17.22
C GLY A 78 4.76 13.54 16.60
N ASP A 79 5.71 14.41 16.29
CA ASP A 79 7.01 14.04 15.73
C ASP A 79 8.07 13.79 16.81
N GLU A 80 7.64 13.50 18.05
CA GLU A 80 8.59 13.22 19.12
C GLU A 80 9.49 12.02 18.72
N PRO A 81 10.81 12.14 18.93
CA PRO A 81 11.74 11.10 18.54
C PRO A 81 11.53 9.86 19.40
N VAL A 82 11.57 8.70 18.75
CA VAL A 82 11.65 7.41 19.40
C VAL A 82 13.03 6.85 19.14
N GLU A 83 13.73 6.54 20.22
CA GLU A 83 15.02 5.90 20.21
C GLU A 83 14.86 4.38 20.28
N TRP A 84 15.28 3.70 19.23
CA TRP A 84 15.24 2.25 19.11
C TRP A 84 16.64 1.66 19.31
N GLY A 85 16.73 0.67 20.18
CA GLY A 85 17.97 0.03 20.57
C GLY A 85 17.84 -1.47 20.81
N VAL A 86 18.99 -2.13 20.88
CA VAL A 86 19.13 -3.51 21.35
C VAL A 86 19.94 -3.44 22.63
N GLU A 87 19.40 -3.99 23.72
CA GLU A 87 20.11 -4.10 25.00
C GLU A 87 20.83 -5.45 25.10
N THR A 88 20.16 -6.52 24.67
CA THR A 88 20.71 -7.87 24.58
C THR A 88 20.34 -8.51 23.24
N PRO A 89 21.00 -9.59 22.80
CA PRO A 89 20.67 -10.25 21.53
C PRO A 89 19.20 -10.70 21.36
N LEU A 90 18.42 -10.75 22.44
CA LEU A 90 17.02 -11.17 22.46
C LEU A 90 16.05 -10.07 22.91
N THR A 91 16.54 -8.94 23.41
CA THR A 91 15.70 -7.88 23.96
C THR A 91 16.12 -6.52 23.39
N GLY A 92 15.16 -5.88 22.72
CA GLY A 92 15.28 -4.50 22.29
C GLY A 92 14.45 -3.57 23.16
N THR A 93 14.79 -2.29 23.13
CA THR A 93 14.03 -1.24 23.81
C THR A 93 13.73 -0.08 22.89
N ALA A 94 12.53 0.48 23.07
CA ALA A 94 12.12 1.73 22.44
C ALA A 94 11.88 2.75 23.56
N ARG A 95 12.52 3.92 23.44
CA ARG A 95 12.41 5.02 24.41
C ARG A 95 11.88 6.26 23.74
N TRP A 96 10.95 6.96 24.37
CA TRP A 96 10.38 8.20 23.85
C TRP A 96 9.88 9.08 24.99
N ALA A 97 9.60 10.35 24.70
CA ALA A 97 8.87 11.22 25.60
C ALA A 97 7.39 11.25 25.19
N ASP A 98 6.49 11.07 26.15
CA ASP A 98 5.05 11.28 25.97
C ASP A 98 4.62 12.49 26.79
N ARG A 99 4.33 13.60 26.10
CA ARG A 99 4.02 14.90 26.74
C ARG A 99 5.08 15.30 27.79
N GLY A 100 6.36 15.10 27.46
CA GLY A 100 7.49 15.41 28.34
C GLY A 100 7.81 14.35 29.39
N VAL A 101 7.01 13.29 29.51
CA VAL A 101 7.29 12.18 30.43
C VAL A 101 8.10 11.10 29.71
N PRO A 102 9.30 10.73 30.18
CA PRO A 102 10.06 9.62 29.61
C PRO A 102 9.32 8.30 29.75
N ARG A 103 9.21 7.56 28.64
CA ARG A 103 8.57 6.25 28.54
C ARG A 103 9.57 5.28 27.90
N THR A 104 9.45 4.01 28.27
CA THR A 104 10.25 2.94 27.69
C THR A 104 9.38 1.70 27.57
N THR A 105 9.49 1.00 26.44
CA THR A 105 8.93 -0.34 26.27
C THR A 105 10.01 -1.28 25.79
N SER A 106 9.99 -2.51 26.29
CA SER A 106 10.85 -3.60 25.83
C SER A 106 10.12 -4.46 24.82
N PHE A 107 10.85 -5.03 23.87
CA PHE A 107 10.32 -5.97 22.90
C PHE A 107 11.28 -7.13 22.66
N ASP A 108 10.71 -8.26 22.24
CA ASP A 108 11.48 -9.43 21.84
C ASP A 108 12.17 -9.15 20.50
N ALA A 109 13.50 -9.05 20.52
CA ALA A 109 14.28 -8.79 19.32
C ALA A 109 14.22 -9.99 18.38
N VAL A 110 13.85 -9.76 17.12
CA VAL A 110 13.73 -10.83 16.12
C VAL A 110 15.08 -11.06 15.45
N ARG A 111 15.47 -12.34 15.32
CA ARG A 111 16.68 -12.70 14.58
C ARG A 111 16.48 -12.51 13.07
N PRO A 112 17.41 -11.83 12.35
CA PRO A 112 17.30 -11.68 10.91
C PRO A 112 17.34 -13.00 10.18
N ASP A 113 16.47 -13.15 9.18
CA ASP A 113 16.51 -14.24 8.20
C ASP A 113 16.32 -13.68 6.77
N LYS A 114 16.23 -14.58 5.77
CA LYS A 114 16.04 -14.20 4.36
C LYS A 114 14.71 -13.48 4.09
N SER A 115 13.65 -13.77 4.85
CA SER A 115 12.34 -13.16 4.70
C SER A 115 12.31 -11.68 5.08
N HIS A 116 13.29 -11.25 5.88
CA HIS A 116 13.45 -9.87 6.35
C HIS A 116 14.27 -8.98 5.41
N ARG A 117 14.66 -9.47 4.23
CA ARG A 117 15.37 -8.64 3.23
C ARG A 117 14.38 -7.76 2.48
N LEU A 118 14.74 -6.49 2.29
CA LEU A 118 13.99 -5.61 1.40
C LEU A 118 14.04 -6.20 -0.02
N PRO A 119 12.92 -6.25 -0.76
CA PRO A 119 12.96 -6.61 -2.17
C PRO A 119 13.89 -5.66 -2.94
N GLY A 120 14.46 -6.15 -4.05
CA GLY A 120 15.28 -5.31 -4.92
C GLY A 120 14.51 -4.06 -5.38
N LEU A 121 15.18 -2.92 -5.39
CA LEU A 121 14.59 -1.69 -5.93
C LEU A 121 14.67 -1.70 -7.47
N PRO A 122 13.72 -1.06 -8.16
CA PRO A 122 13.84 -0.78 -9.58
C PRO A 122 15.08 0.07 -9.88
N ASP A 123 15.81 -0.33 -10.92
CA ASP A 123 16.91 0.45 -11.48
C ASP A 123 16.39 1.70 -12.21
N GLU A 124 15.20 1.59 -12.80
CA GLU A 124 14.51 2.67 -13.52
C GLU A 124 13.18 3.03 -12.84
N TRP A 125 12.95 4.34 -12.71
CA TRP A 125 11.74 4.92 -12.15
C TRP A 125 11.08 5.83 -13.17
N HIS A 126 9.78 5.67 -13.37
CA HIS A 126 9.03 6.43 -14.34
C HIS A 126 7.90 7.19 -13.65
N PRO A 127 7.79 8.52 -13.88
CA PRO A 127 6.64 9.26 -13.39
C PRO A 127 5.38 8.74 -14.06
N VAL A 128 4.28 8.70 -13.31
CA VAL A 128 2.95 8.37 -13.83
C VAL A 128 2.02 9.55 -13.62
N PRO A 129 1.04 9.77 -14.53
CA PRO A 129 0.10 10.88 -14.39
C PRO A 129 -0.68 10.86 -13.07
N ASP A 130 -1.09 12.06 -12.65
CA ASP A 130 -2.01 12.27 -11.53
C ASP A 130 -3.23 11.36 -11.67
N GLY A 131 -3.67 10.80 -10.55
CA GLY A 131 -4.79 9.87 -10.51
C GLY A 131 -4.42 8.40 -10.73
N PHE A 132 -3.17 8.04 -11.05
CA PHE A 132 -2.77 6.62 -11.13
C PHE A 132 -2.97 5.89 -9.79
N VAL A 133 -2.59 6.52 -8.68
CA VAL A 133 -2.80 6.00 -7.32
C VAL A 133 -4.29 5.86 -7.02
N SER A 134 -5.10 6.85 -7.38
CA SER A 134 -6.56 6.80 -7.23
C SER A 134 -7.16 5.67 -8.08
N ALA A 135 -6.67 5.46 -9.30
CA ALA A 135 -7.11 4.37 -10.16
C ALA A 135 -6.77 3.00 -9.56
N LEU A 136 -5.58 2.81 -8.99
CA LEU A 136 -5.24 1.60 -8.24
C LEU A 136 -6.17 1.38 -7.05
N HIS A 137 -6.51 2.45 -6.33
CA HIS A 137 -7.43 2.37 -5.20
C HIS A 137 -8.85 2.00 -5.62
N GLU A 138 -9.43 2.74 -6.56
CA GLU A 138 -10.81 2.53 -7.01
C GLU A 138 -10.97 1.18 -7.74
N CYS A 139 -10.03 0.81 -8.62
CA CYS A 139 -10.05 -0.51 -9.25
C CYS A 139 -9.89 -1.63 -8.20
N GLY A 140 -9.07 -1.40 -7.17
CA GLY A 140 -8.95 -2.34 -6.04
C GLY A 140 -10.24 -2.49 -5.24
N ARG A 141 -11.06 -1.43 -5.11
CA ARG A 141 -12.38 -1.48 -4.47
C ARG A 141 -13.42 -2.23 -5.30
N THR A 142 -13.27 -2.23 -6.61
CA THR A 142 -14.12 -2.99 -7.55
C THR A 142 -13.69 -4.45 -7.69
N ALA A 143 -12.50 -4.82 -7.23
CA ALA A 143 -12.01 -6.20 -7.28
C ALA A 143 -12.78 -7.12 -6.30
N ALA A 144 -12.84 -8.41 -6.61
CA ALA A 144 -13.44 -9.40 -5.73
C ALA A 144 -12.63 -9.58 -4.43
N THR A 145 -13.29 -9.83 -3.30
CA THR A 145 -12.61 -10.05 -2.01
C THR A 145 -11.95 -11.43 -1.91
N GLU A 146 -12.61 -12.46 -2.47
CA GLU A 146 -12.16 -13.85 -2.39
C GLU A 146 -11.56 -14.31 -3.72
N PRO A 147 -10.48 -15.12 -3.68
CA PRO A 147 -9.92 -15.72 -4.89
C PRO A 147 -10.96 -16.68 -5.50
N ALA A 148 -11.22 -16.52 -6.80
CA ALA A 148 -12.22 -17.31 -7.51
C ALA A 148 -11.68 -17.80 -8.86
N ARG A 149 -12.58 -18.37 -9.69
CA ARG A 149 -12.30 -18.64 -11.09
C ARG A 149 -12.03 -17.30 -11.79
N PHE A 150 -10.85 -17.19 -12.41
CA PHE A 150 -10.23 -15.92 -12.83
C PHE A 150 -9.80 -15.07 -11.64
N ALA A 151 -8.60 -14.48 -11.71
CA ALA A 151 -7.93 -13.80 -10.60
C ALA A 151 -8.57 -12.43 -10.29
N LEU A 152 -9.87 -12.41 -10.02
CA LEU A 152 -10.69 -11.20 -9.85
C LEU A 152 -10.39 -10.44 -8.55
N ASN A 153 -9.67 -11.07 -7.61
CA ASN A 153 -9.10 -10.42 -6.42
C ASN A 153 -7.78 -9.68 -6.72
N ARG A 154 -7.39 -9.61 -7.98
CA ARG A 154 -6.27 -8.81 -8.48
C ARG A 154 -6.79 -7.61 -9.25
N VAL A 155 -5.94 -6.59 -9.33
CA VAL A 155 -6.08 -5.48 -10.28
C VAL A 155 -5.18 -5.80 -11.47
N GLN A 156 -5.70 -5.63 -12.68
CA GLN A 156 -4.91 -5.74 -13.91
C GLN A 156 -4.38 -4.37 -14.30
N VAL A 157 -3.06 -4.25 -14.46
CA VAL A 157 -2.39 -3.08 -14.99
C VAL A 157 -1.87 -3.41 -16.39
N ARG A 158 -2.46 -2.79 -17.39
CA ARG A 158 -2.13 -3.01 -18.81
C ARG A 158 -1.09 -2.01 -19.27
N GLY A 159 0.13 -2.50 -19.49
CA GLY A 159 1.26 -1.68 -19.87
C GLY A 159 1.06 -0.95 -21.21
N ALA A 160 0.72 -1.72 -22.25
CA ALA A 160 0.63 -1.19 -23.62
C ALA A 160 -0.50 -0.18 -23.82
N THR A 161 -1.64 -0.36 -23.14
CA THR A 161 -2.80 0.55 -23.27
C THR A 161 -2.86 1.61 -22.18
N GLY A 162 -2.02 1.52 -21.15
CA GLY A 162 -2.00 2.51 -20.07
C GLY A 162 -3.26 2.44 -19.20
N GLN A 163 -3.74 1.24 -18.90
CA GLN A 163 -5.00 1.02 -18.18
C GLN A 163 -4.81 0.32 -16.85
N VAL A 164 -5.64 0.66 -15.88
CA VAL A 164 -5.83 -0.04 -14.61
C VAL A 164 -7.25 -0.55 -14.56
N ILE A 165 -7.43 -1.82 -14.26
CA ILE A 165 -8.72 -2.52 -14.40
C ILE A 165 -9.02 -3.33 -13.13
N GLY A 166 -10.22 -3.15 -12.59
CA GLY A 166 -10.78 -3.94 -11.48
C GLY A 166 -12.16 -4.48 -11.82
N THR A 167 -12.46 -5.72 -11.40
CA THR A 167 -13.81 -6.30 -11.53
C THR A 167 -14.08 -7.33 -10.45
N ASP A 168 -15.32 -7.41 -9.99
CA ASP A 168 -15.84 -8.44 -9.09
C ASP A 168 -16.68 -9.49 -9.84
N GLY A 169 -16.71 -9.41 -11.18
CA GLY A 169 -17.54 -10.24 -12.06
C GLY A 169 -18.98 -9.75 -12.21
N ARG A 170 -19.41 -8.72 -11.48
CA ARG A 170 -20.72 -8.07 -11.61
C ARG A 170 -20.61 -6.66 -12.16
N SER A 171 -19.58 -5.95 -11.71
CA SER A 171 -19.22 -4.60 -12.09
C SER A 171 -17.76 -4.55 -12.49
N ALA A 172 -17.39 -3.55 -13.30
CA ALA A 172 -16.04 -3.37 -13.77
C ALA A 172 -15.71 -1.88 -13.82
N LEU A 173 -14.47 -1.55 -13.46
CA LEU A 173 -13.89 -0.23 -13.59
C LEU A 173 -12.65 -0.32 -14.47
N VAL A 174 -12.59 0.54 -15.50
CA VAL A 174 -11.45 0.68 -16.40
C VAL A 174 -11.00 2.14 -16.35
N CYS A 175 -9.84 2.38 -15.74
CA CYS A 175 -9.20 3.69 -15.72
C CYS A 175 -8.06 3.71 -16.74
N GLY A 176 -8.10 4.63 -17.71
CA GLY A 176 -7.07 4.76 -18.74
C GLY A 176 -6.35 6.10 -18.70
N GLY A 177 -5.43 6.29 -19.66
CA GLY A 177 -4.68 7.55 -19.83
C GLY A 177 -3.31 7.57 -19.17
N PHE A 178 -2.83 6.43 -18.66
CA PHE A 178 -1.52 6.34 -18.02
C PHE A 178 -0.42 6.00 -19.02
N THR A 179 0.76 6.58 -18.85
CA THR A 179 1.95 6.14 -19.60
C THR A 179 2.79 5.26 -18.68
N LEU A 180 2.88 3.97 -19.00
CA LEU A 180 3.58 2.98 -18.20
C LEU A 180 4.90 2.54 -18.86
N PRO A 181 5.94 2.20 -18.09
CA PRO A 181 7.26 1.89 -18.64
C PRO A 181 7.43 0.46 -19.16
N PHE A 182 6.32 -0.26 -19.34
CA PHE A 182 6.31 -1.65 -19.76
C PHE A 182 5.10 -1.88 -20.67
N ARG A 183 5.17 -2.93 -21.50
CA ARG A 183 4.08 -3.26 -22.43
C ARG A 183 3.17 -4.36 -21.91
N ASP A 184 3.69 -5.27 -21.09
CA ASP A 184 2.95 -6.44 -20.65
C ASP A 184 1.86 -6.08 -19.63
N ASP A 185 0.76 -6.84 -19.71
CA ASP A 185 -0.31 -6.80 -18.71
C ASP A 185 0.16 -7.56 -17.46
N VAL A 186 0.03 -6.93 -16.29
CA VAL A 186 0.37 -7.55 -15.01
C VAL A 186 -0.81 -7.57 -14.06
N LEU A 187 -0.86 -8.63 -13.25
CA LEU A 187 -1.83 -8.80 -12.20
C LEU A 187 -1.17 -8.53 -10.86
N ILE A 188 -1.74 -7.60 -10.09
CA ILE A 188 -1.23 -7.17 -8.79
C ILE A 188 -2.33 -7.33 -7.72
N PRO A 189 -1.98 -7.54 -6.45
CA PRO A 189 -2.93 -7.53 -5.35
C PRO A 189 -3.74 -6.23 -5.27
N ALA A 190 -5.04 -6.36 -5.03
CA ALA A 190 -5.93 -5.23 -4.76
C ALA A 190 -5.78 -4.78 -3.29
N VAL A 191 -4.87 -3.83 -3.03
CA VAL A 191 -4.58 -3.35 -1.66
C VAL A 191 -5.10 -1.93 -1.42
N PRO A 192 -5.73 -1.63 -0.26
CA PRO A 192 -6.32 -0.31 0.02
C PRO A 192 -5.32 0.80 0.34
N VAL A 193 -4.00 0.52 0.39
CA VAL A 193 -2.96 1.48 0.80
C VAL A 193 -2.96 2.75 -0.04
N PHE A 194 -3.29 2.65 -1.33
CA PHE A 194 -3.30 3.77 -2.28
C PHE A 194 -4.41 4.80 -2.01
N GLY A 195 -5.45 4.46 -1.24
CA GLY A 195 -6.46 5.43 -0.80
C GLY A 195 -6.10 6.15 0.50
N ALA A 196 -4.90 5.94 1.04
CA ALA A 196 -4.46 6.61 2.25
C ALA A 196 -3.98 8.04 1.98
N ARG A 197 -4.15 8.93 2.96
CA ARG A 197 -3.80 10.35 2.84
C ARG A 197 -2.32 10.56 2.51
N GLU A 198 -1.46 9.70 3.03
CA GLU A 198 -0.01 9.70 2.78
C GLU A 198 0.34 9.43 1.30
N TRP A 199 -0.60 8.88 0.52
CA TRP A 199 -0.46 8.65 -0.91
C TRP A 199 -1.22 9.68 -1.74
N THR A 200 -2.44 10.04 -1.33
CA THR A 200 -3.27 10.99 -2.09
C THR A 200 -2.80 12.44 -1.96
N ALA A 201 -1.95 12.75 -0.98
CA ALA A 201 -1.34 14.06 -0.82
C ALA A 201 -0.03 14.24 -1.62
N GLU A 202 0.52 13.17 -2.19
CA GLU A 202 1.80 13.18 -2.90
C GLU A 202 1.58 13.37 -4.41
N PRO A 203 2.07 14.46 -5.02
CA PRO A 203 1.91 14.72 -6.45
C PRO A 203 2.86 13.87 -7.31
N ASP A 204 4.06 13.56 -6.80
CA ASP A 204 5.12 12.91 -7.56
C ASP A 204 5.06 11.38 -7.38
N VAL A 205 4.17 10.75 -8.13
CA VAL A 205 4.05 9.28 -8.15
C VAL A 205 4.96 8.70 -9.23
N ARG A 206 5.72 7.67 -8.86
CA ARG A 206 6.60 6.93 -9.76
C ARG A 206 6.35 5.43 -9.68
N VAL A 207 6.56 4.74 -10.78
CA VAL A 207 6.48 3.29 -10.85
C VAL A 207 7.76 2.70 -11.43
N GLY A 208 8.07 1.47 -11.02
CA GLY A 208 9.13 0.66 -11.57
C GLY A 208 8.82 -0.83 -11.39
N ARG A 209 9.61 -1.70 -12.03
CA ARG A 209 9.52 -3.15 -11.84
C ARG A 209 10.84 -3.69 -11.32
N ALA A 210 10.79 -4.56 -10.32
CA ALA A 210 11.98 -5.21 -9.78
C ALA A 210 11.63 -6.52 -9.08
N GLY A 211 12.44 -7.57 -9.31
CA GLY A 211 12.34 -8.83 -8.56
C GLY A 211 10.96 -9.49 -8.58
N GLY A 212 10.20 -9.37 -9.67
CA GLY A 212 8.82 -9.90 -9.76
C GLY A 212 7.77 -9.02 -9.09
N HIS A 213 8.09 -7.77 -8.76
CA HIS A 213 7.16 -6.81 -8.19
C HIS A 213 6.93 -5.63 -9.14
N LEU A 214 5.70 -5.11 -9.15
CA LEU A 214 5.43 -3.73 -9.50
C LEU A 214 5.65 -2.89 -8.24
N VAL A 215 6.52 -1.89 -8.32
CA VAL A 215 6.83 -1.01 -7.20
C VAL A 215 6.27 0.37 -7.49
N VAL A 216 5.42 0.87 -6.59
CA VAL A 216 4.86 2.22 -6.65
C VAL A 216 5.53 3.04 -5.56
N ALA A 217 6.00 4.24 -5.90
CA ALA A 217 6.66 5.16 -4.98
C ALA A 217 5.98 6.54 -5.00
N ALA A 218 5.82 7.13 -3.83
CA ALA A 218 5.32 8.50 -3.65
C ALA A 218 5.94 9.08 -2.38
N GLY A 219 6.60 10.23 -2.48
CA GLY A 219 7.37 10.81 -1.38
C GLY A 219 8.37 9.79 -0.76
N PRO A 220 8.37 9.61 0.58
CA PRO A 220 9.25 8.64 1.24
C PRO A 220 8.74 7.19 1.16
N TRP A 221 7.54 6.96 0.62
CA TRP A 221 6.84 5.68 0.66
C TRP A 221 7.06 4.86 -0.60
N ARG A 222 7.14 3.54 -0.42
CA ARG A 222 7.17 2.55 -1.51
C ARG A 222 6.30 1.36 -1.16
N VAL A 223 5.49 0.90 -2.12
CA VAL A 223 4.69 -0.32 -2.02
C VAL A 223 5.16 -1.31 -3.09
N PHE A 224 5.48 -2.53 -2.66
CA PHE A 224 5.93 -3.62 -3.51
C PHE A 224 4.78 -4.61 -3.71
N LEU A 225 4.27 -4.70 -4.93
CA LEU A 225 3.14 -5.53 -5.30
C LEU A 225 3.64 -6.74 -6.09
N SER A 226 3.51 -7.94 -5.54
CA SER A 226 3.89 -9.17 -6.24
C SER A 226 3.09 -9.35 -7.52
N ILE A 227 3.78 -9.57 -8.64
CA ILE A 227 3.14 -9.83 -9.92
C ILE A 227 2.69 -11.29 -9.96
N ASP A 228 1.40 -11.52 -10.12
CA ASP A 228 0.83 -12.84 -10.31
C ASP A 228 0.96 -13.26 -11.79
N THR A 229 1.86 -14.22 -12.04
CA THR A 229 2.14 -14.75 -13.38
C THR A 229 1.30 -15.98 -13.73
N ALA A 230 0.53 -16.52 -12.79
CA ALA A 230 -0.27 -17.73 -12.98
C ALA A 230 -1.76 -17.41 -13.17
N GLY A 231 -2.22 -16.29 -12.60
CA GLY A 231 -3.58 -15.81 -12.70
C GLY A 231 -4.02 -15.53 -14.13
N ARG A 232 -5.26 -15.90 -14.45
CA ARG A 232 -5.94 -15.48 -15.68
C ARG A 232 -6.95 -14.41 -15.34
N TYR A 233 -6.95 -13.32 -16.10
CA TYR A 233 -7.89 -12.21 -15.93
C TYR A 233 -8.80 -12.12 -17.15
N PRO A 234 -10.10 -11.85 -16.99
CA PRO A 234 -11.01 -11.73 -18.12
C PRO A 234 -10.67 -10.49 -18.97
N ASP A 235 -11.02 -10.52 -20.25
CA ASP A 235 -10.91 -9.34 -21.13
C ASP A 235 -12.05 -8.35 -20.83
N VAL A 236 -11.93 -7.64 -19.72
CA VAL A 236 -12.90 -6.64 -19.27
C VAL A 236 -12.99 -5.47 -20.25
N ALA A 237 -11.85 -5.04 -20.79
CA ALA A 237 -11.81 -3.92 -21.74
C ALA A 237 -12.57 -4.24 -23.03
N GLY A 238 -12.52 -5.50 -23.50
CA GLY A 238 -13.30 -5.97 -24.64
C GLY A 238 -14.82 -5.99 -24.42
N LEU A 239 -15.28 -5.97 -23.16
CA LEU A 239 -16.70 -5.93 -22.80
C LEU A 239 -17.27 -4.50 -22.74
N VAL A 240 -16.43 -3.47 -22.77
CA VAL A 240 -16.89 -2.07 -22.71
C VAL A 240 -17.69 -1.75 -23.97
N PRO A 241 -18.99 -1.36 -23.85
CA PRO A 241 -19.80 -1.01 -25.01
C PRO A 241 -19.18 0.16 -25.78
N LYS A 242 -19.00 0.00 -27.09
CA LYS A 242 -18.41 1.04 -27.97
C LYS A 242 -19.42 2.12 -28.36
N THR A 243 -20.71 1.81 -28.24
CA THR A 243 -21.82 2.69 -28.62
C THR A 243 -22.88 2.61 -27.54
N ALA A 244 -23.44 3.75 -27.15
CA ALA A 244 -24.60 3.82 -26.29
C ALA A 244 -25.83 4.18 -27.13
N THR A 245 -26.93 3.45 -26.96
CA THR A 245 -28.21 3.77 -27.61
C THR A 245 -28.82 5.05 -27.05
N THR A 246 -28.57 5.32 -25.78
CA THR A 246 -29.08 6.48 -25.05
C THR A 246 -27.94 7.07 -24.23
N THR A 247 -27.79 8.39 -24.30
CA THR A 247 -26.86 9.16 -23.46
C THR A 247 -27.68 10.13 -22.62
N ILE A 248 -27.37 10.18 -21.33
CA ILE A 248 -27.95 11.15 -20.40
C ILE A 248 -26.78 11.92 -19.82
N GLU A 249 -26.84 13.25 -19.92
CA GLU A 249 -25.92 14.16 -19.25
C GLU A 249 -26.57 14.63 -17.95
N ILE A 250 -25.82 14.56 -16.85
CA ILE A 250 -26.24 15.03 -15.54
C ILE A 250 -25.29 16.16 -15.17
N ALA A 251 -25.83 17.34 -14.87
CA ALA A 251 -25.03 18.48 -14.45
C ALA A 251 -24.27 18.16 -13.15
N ASP A 252 -23.07 18.70 -12.97
CA ASP A 252 -22.21 18.39 -11.82
C ASP A 252 -22.90 18.57 -10.45
N GLY A 253 -23.72 19.63 -10.33
CA GLY A 253 -24.51 19.88 -9.12
C GLY A 253 -25.56 18.79 -8.85
N ASP A 254 -26.22 18.33 -9.90
CA ASP A 254 -27.21 17.25 -9.82
C ASP A 254 -26.54 15.90 -9.59
N ALA A 255 -25.36 15.65 -10.18
CA ALA A 255 -24.58 14.45 -9.95
C ALA A 255 -24.12 14.34 -8.49
N ALA A 256 -23.67 15.45 -7.90
CA ALA A 256 -23.31 15.51 -6.49
C ALA A 256 -24.53 15.27 -5.58
N ALA A 257 -25.67 15.91 -5.88
CA ALA A 257 -26.91 15.70 -5.15
C ALA A 257 -27.40 14.24 -5.27
N LEU A 258 -27.34 13.67 -6.47
CA LEU A 258 -27.72 12.29 -6.75
C LEU A 258 -26.82 11.31 -6.00
N ALA A 259 -25.49 11.54 -5.95
CA ALA A 259 -24.56 10.71 -5.20
C ALA A 259 -24.91 10.63 -3.70
N VAL A 260 -25.33 11.75 -3.09
CA VAL A 260 -25.80 11.78 -1.69
C VAL A 260 -27.09 10.99 -1.53
N GLN A 261 -28.05 11.19 -2.45
CA GLN A 261 -29.36 10.53 -2.37
C GLN A 261 -29.27 9.03 -2.68
N LEU A 262 -28.38 8.59 -3.57
CA LEU A 262 -28.18 7.19 -3.93
C LEU A 262 -27.90 6.30 -2.72
N ALA A 263 -27.20 6.81 -1.71
CA ALA A 263 -26.94 6.09 -0.46
C ALA A 263 -28.21 5.79 0.36
N SER A 264 -29.27 6.57 0.15
CA SER A 264 -30.56 6.44 0.84
C SER A 264 -31.62 5.66 0.05
N LEU A 265 -31.40 5.48 -1.25
CA LEU A 265 -32.36 4.77 -2.11
C LEU A 265 -32.36 3.27 -1.79
N PRO A 266 -33.52 2.60 -1.84
CA PRO A 266 -33.59 1.17 -1.63
C PRO A 266 -32.85 0.43 -2.75
N GLY A 267 -31.74 -0.18 -2.38
CA GLY A 267 -30.96 -1.10 -3.21
C GLY A 267 -30.43 -2.24 -2.34
N PRO A 268 -29.94 -3.35 -2.94
CA PRO A 268 -29.32 -4.41 -2.17
C PRO A 268 -28.17 -3.80 -1.37
N ARG A 269 -28.30 -3.77 -0.03
CA ARG A 269 -27.17 -3.45 0.84
C ARG A 269 -26.06 -4.43 0.46
N PRO A 270 -24.82 -3.98 0.21
CA PRO A 270 -23.70 -4.91 0.09
C PRO A 270 -23.72 -5.76 1.35
N THR A 271 -23.95 -7.05 1.18
CA THR A 271 -23.97 -8.02 2.27
C THR A 271 -22.54 -8.11 2.76
N ILE A 272 -22.21 -7.29 3.75
CA ILE A 272 -20.97 -7.45 4.51
C ILE A 272 -21.25 -8.63 5.45
N ASP A 273 -21.12 -9.84 4.91
CA ASP A 273 -21.11 -11.04 5.75
C ASP A 273 -19.89 -10.94 6.69
N ARG A 274 -20.17 -11.11 7.98
CA ARG A 274 -19.22 -10.99 9.09
C ARG A 274 -18.28 -12.18 9.19
#